data_AF-A0A7W0LDP4-F1
#
_entry.id   AF-A0A7W0LDP4-F1
#
_cell.length_a   1.000
_cell.length_b   1.000
_cell.length_c   1.000
_cell.angle_alpha   90.00
_cell.angle_beta   90.00
_cell.angle_gamma   90.00
#
_symmetry.space_group_name_H-M   'P 1'
#
loop_
_entity.id
_entity.type
_entity.pdbx_description
1 polymer ?
#
loop_
_entity_poly.entity_id
_entity_poly.type
_entity_poly.pdbx_seq_one_letter_code
_entity_poly.pdbx_strand_id
1 'polypeptide(L)' 'YNRVYVVEQNRDAQMLTLLRLDLDPTLTARLHSVRHYNGLPIDARSITDAILEHEGALIT' A
#
# COMPACT_ATOMS: atom_id res chain seq x y z
N TYR A 1 6.48 -10.20 -9.30
CA TYR A 1 5.67 -10.52 -8.10
C TYR A 1 4.19 -10.38 -8.42
N ASN A 2 3.33 -11.17 -7.76
CA ASN A 2 1.88 -11.16 -8.01
C ASN A 2 1.17 -9.96 -7.36
N ARG A 3 1.73 -9.46 -6.24
CA ARG A 3 1.26 -8.28 -5.50
C ARG A 3 2.45 -7.40 -5.16
N VAL A 4 2.25 -6.09 -5.17
CA VAL A 4 3.22 -5.07 -4.80
C VAL A 4 2.51 -4.04 -3.92
N TYR A 5 2.97 -3.91 -2.68
CA TYR A 5 2.41 -2.97 -1.72
C TYR A 5 3.17 -1.65 -1.77
N VAL A 6 2.48 -0.57 -2.07
CA VAL A 6 3.00 0.80 -2.01
C VAL A 6 2.65 1.36 -0.64
N VAL A 7 3.63 1.32 0.27
CA VAL A 7 3.51 1.80 1.65
C VAL A 7 3.96 3.25 1.70
N GLU A 8 3.09 4.16 2.11
CA GLU A 8 3.41 5.59 2.17
C GLU A 8 2.70 6.35 3.31
N GLN A 9 3.38 7.37 3.83
CA GLN A 9 2.77 8.34 4.75
C GLN A 9 2.06 9.47 3.99
N ASN A 10 1.04 9.11 3.24
CA ASN A 10 0.29 10.04 2.39
C ASN A 10 -1.20 9.67 2.37
N ARG A 11 -2.06 10.69 2.49
CA ARG A 11 -3.52 10.51 2.51
C ARG A 11 -4.07 10.04 1.17
N ASP A 12 -3.51 10.52 0.08
CA ASP A 12 -4.11 10.46 -1.26
C ASP A 12 -3.46 9.40 -2.18
N ALA A 13 -2.53 8.61 -1.64
CA ALA A 13 -1.75 7.63 -2.38
C ALA A 13 -1.00 8.24 -3.58
N GLN A 14 -0.31 9.36 -3.35
CA GLN A 14 0.35 10.10 -4.44
C GLN A 14 1.43 9.25 -5.13
N MET A 15 2.20 8.44 -4.39
CA MET A 15 3.20 7.58 -5.00
C MET A 15 2.57 6.50 -5.87
N LEU A 16 1.50 5.84 -5.40
CA LEU A 16 0.76 4.88 -6.21
C LEU A 16 0.22 5.53 -7.50
N THR A 17 -0.25 6.77 -7.42
CA THR A 17 -0.77 7.51 -8.57
C THR A 17 0.33 7.75 -9.62
N LEU A 18 1.51 8.18 -9.20
CA LEU A 18 2.67 8.34 -10.09
C LEU A 18 3.08 7.02 -10.73
N LEU A 19 3.18 5.94 -9.94
CA LEU A 19 3.50 4.61 -10.46
C LEU A 19 2.48 4.11 -11.50
N ARG A 20 1.20 4.43 -11.34
CA ARG A 20 0.17 4.07 -12.33
C ARG A 20 0.27 4.86 -13.63
N LEU A 21 0.81 6.08 -13.59
CA LEU A 21 1.06 6.90 -14.77
C LEU A 21 2.28 6.41 -15.56
N ASP A 22 3.32 5.97 -14.85
CA ASP A 22 4.62 5.64 -15.46
C ASP A 22 4.77 4.16 -15.87
N LEU A 23 4.01 3.24 -15.24
CA LEU A 23 4.13 1.80 -15.51
C LEU A 23 3.18 1.31 -16.59
N ASP A 24 3.58 0.21 -17.24
CA ASP A 24 2.71 -0.51 -18.16
C ASP A 24 1.37 -0.88 -17.48
N PRO A 25 0.21 -0.66 -18.13
CA PRO A 25 -1.10 -0.94 -17.55
C PRO A 25 -1.26 -2.36 -17.00
N THR A 26 -0.61 -3.36 -17.62
CA THR A 26 -0.65 -4.76 -17.17
C THR A 26 0.03 -4.99 -15.81
N LEU A 27 0.91 -4.08 -15.40
CA LEU A 27 1.58 -4.11 -14.11
C LEU A 27 0.78 -3.39 -13.02
N THR A 28 -0.03 -2.40 -13.39
CA THR A 28 -0.77 -1.55 -12.43
C THR A 28 -1.78 -2.33 -11.59
N ALA A 29 -2.34 -3.41 -12.14
CA ALA A 29 -3.29 -4.29 -11.45
C ALA A 29 -2.68 -5.01 -10.23
N ARG A 30 -1.36 -5.05 -10.12
CA ARG A 30 -0.62 -5.70 -9.03
C ARG A 30 -0.31 -4.73 -7.88
N LEU A 31 -0.55 -3.43 -8.07
CA LEU A 31 -0.23 -2.40 -7.09
C LEU A 31 -1.37 -2.23 -6.09
N HIS A 32 -1.04 -2.35 -4.81
CA HIS A 32 -1.97 -2.18 -3.68
C HIS A 32 -1.46 -1.06 -2.77
N SER A 33 -2.35 -0.18 -2.32
CA SER A 33 -1.97 0.97 -1.49
C SER A 33 -2.07 0.64 -0.01
N VAL A 34 -1.01 0.92 0.75
CA VAL A 34 -1.03 0.93 2.22
C VAL A 34 -0.69 2.35 2.67
N ARG A 35 -1.71 3.07 3.15
CA ARG A 35 -1.60 4.48 3.51
C ARG A 35 -1.59 4.65 5.03
N HIS A 36 -0.71 5.50 5.54
CA HIS A 36 -0.68 5.87 6.95
C HIS A 36 -0.63 7.39 7.12
N TYR A 37 -1.66 8.00 7.72
CA TYR A 37 -1.78 9.47 7.78
C TYR A 37 -2.43 9.99 9.07
N ASN A 38 -2.17 9.35 10.20
CA ASN A 38 -2.72 9.74 11.50
C ASN A 38 -1.92 10.85 12.23
N GLY A 39 -0.90 11.42 11.59
CA GLY A 39 -0.03 12.45 12.18
C GLY A 39 1.15 11.90 12.99
N LEU A 40 1.30 10.59 13.13
CA LEU A 40 2.45 9.93 13.75
C LEU A 40 3.36 9.30 12.69
N PRO A 41 4.65 9.05 13.00
CA PRO A 41 5.51 8.21 12.17
C PRO A 41 4.89 6.81 11.99
N ILE A 42 5.01 6.26 10.78
CA ILE A 42 4.53 4.92 10.49
C ILE A 42 5.38 3.88 11.25
N ASP A 43 4.72 2.95 11.93
CA ASP A 43 5.35 1.87 12.67
C ASP A 43 5.17 0.51 11.97
N ALA A 44 5.97 -0.47 12.39
CA ALA A 44 5.96 -1.80 11.79
C ALA A 44 4.61 -2.52 11.91
N ARG A 45 3.89 -2.36 13.04
CA ARG A 45 2.60 -3.00 13.27
C ARG A 45 1.53 -2.45 12.34
N SER A 46 1.48 -1.13 12.19
CA SER A 46 0.57 -0.48 11.23
C SER A 46 0.75 -0.99 9.80
N ILE A 47 1.99 -1.29 9.38
CA ILE A 47 2.28 -1.85 8.05
C ILE A 47 1.84 -3.32 7.96
N THR A 48 2.23 -4.14 8.94
CA THR A 48 1.93 -5.57 8.91
C THR A 48 0.44 -5.84 8.98
N ASP A 49 -0.30 -5.12 9.83
CA ASP A 49 -1.74 -5.31 10.01
C ASP A 49 -2.49 -4.96 8.71
N ALA A 50 -2.13 -3.84 8.07
CA ALA A 50 -2.72 -3.44 6.79
C ALA A 50 -2.40 -4.44 5.65
N ILE A 51 -1.18 -4.97 5.59
CA ILE A 51 -0.82 -6.00 4.59
C ILE A 51 -1.59 -7.29 4.87
N LEU A 52 -1.70 -7.72 6.13
CA LEU A 52 -2.47 -8.91 6.51
C LEU A 52 -3.95 -8.77 6.16
N GLU A 53 -4.52 -7.58 6.33
CA GLU A 53 -5.90 -7.27 5.90
C GLU A 53 -6.06 -7.45 4.38
N HIS A 54 -5.11 -6.94 3.58
CA HIS A 54 -5.10 -7.14 2.12
C HIS A 54 -4.96 -8.62 1.73
N GLU A 55 -4.24 -9.41 2.52
CA GLU A 55 -4.07 -10.85 2.32
C GLU A 55 -5.28 -11.67 2.82
N GLY A 56 -6.23 -11.05 3.51
CA GLY A 56 -7.40 -11.74 4.10
C GLY A 56 -7.03 -12.62 5.30
N ALA A 57 -5.91 -12.35 5.96
CA ALA A 57 -5.50 -13.05 7.17
C ALA A 57 -6.29 -12.51 8.39
N LEU A 58 -6.61 -13.40 9.33
CA LEU A 58 -7.25 -13.00 10.59
C LEU A 58 -6.29 -12.14 11.42
N ILE A 59 -6.66 -10.88 11.65
CA ILE A 59 -5.98 -10.02 12.63
C ILE A 59 -6.45 -10.48 14.02
N THR A 60 -5.53 -11.06 14.81
CA THR A 60 -5.82 -11.57 16.16
C THR A 60 -5.24 -10.65 17.22
#